data_AF-A0A6J6MVM6-F1
#
_entry.id   AF-A0A6J6MVM6-F1
#
_cell.length_a   1.000
_cell.length_b   1.000
_cell.length_c   1.000
_cell.angle_alpha   90.00
_cell.angle_beta   90.00
_cell.angle_gamma   90.00
#
_symmetry.space_group_name_H-M   'P 1'
#
loop_
_entity.id
_entity.type
_entity.pdbx_description
1 polymer ?
#
loop_
_entity_poly.entity_id
_entity_poly.type
_entity_poly.pdbx_seq_one_letter_code
_entity_poly.pdbx_strand_id
1 'polypeptide(L)'
;MASKIEIRKEGKLGRVYYPAPYLTNDNLEYYADAYEVGPEKIIATYAAATQHVDQGLSLTLFFKDTATTRDINKAQITAWKAGIKTIYYIRIRQMALEGTEVSDCVSCML
;
A
#
# COMPACT_ATOMS: atom_id res chain seq x y z
N MET A 1 -3.33 -11.28 8.08
CA MET A 1 -3.38 -9.80 7.89
C MET A 1 -1.98 -9.33 7.55
N ALA A 2 -1.80 -8.33 6.66
CA ALA A 2 -0.44 -7.82 6.42
C ALA A 2 0.08 -7.08 7.67
N SER A 3 1.39 -7.14 7.87
CA SER A 3 2.07 -6.42 8.95
C SER A 3 1.83 -4.91 8.84
N LYS A 4 1.50 -4.25 9.96
CA LYS A 4 1.45 -2.76 10.05
C LYS A 4 2.84 -2.11 9.93
N ILE A 5 3.88 -2.91 10.11
CA ILE A 5 5.28 -2.51 10.01
C ILE A 5 5.82 -2.97 8.66
N GLU A 6 6.51 -2.07 7.95
CA GLU A 6 7.14 -2.43 6.69
C GLU A 6 8.26 -3.45 6.95
N ILE A 7 8.27 -4.54 6.18
CA ILE A 7 9.30 -5.58 6.26
C ILE A 7 10.09 -5.55 4.96
N ARG A 8 11.40 -5.29 5.06
CA ARG A 8 12.34 -5.31 3.93
C ARG A 8 13.21 -6.55 4.01
N LYS A 9 13.46 -7.19 2.86
CA LYS A 9 14.48 -8.24 2.75
C LYS A 9 15.82 -7.58 2.41
N GLU A 10 16.74 -7.54 3.35
CA GLU A 10 18.07 -6.97 3.14
C GLU A 10 19.15 -8.07 3.23
N GLY A 11 19.73 -8.41 2.08
CA GLY A 11 20.91 -9.26 1.90
C GLY A 11 21.27 -10.19 3.07
N LYS A 12 22.41 -9.91 3.72
CA LYS A 12 22.97 -10.73 4.82
C LYS A 12 22.21 -10.60 6.14
N LEU A 13 21.40 -9.55 6.32
CA LEU A 13 20.65 -9.28 7.56
C LEU A 13 19.29 -10.03 7.60
N GLY A 14 18.85 -10.58 6.47
CA GLY A 14 17.57 -11.29 6.38
C GLY A 14 16.40 -10.32 6.26
N ARG A 15 15.82 -9.90 7.39
CA ARG A 15 14.64 -9.02 7.45
C ARG A 15 14.89 -7.78 8.30
N VAL A 16 14.52 -6.62 7.79
CA VAL A 16 14.55 -5.33 8.49
C VAL A 16 13.12 -4.83 8.66
N TYR A 17 12.80 -4.36 9.87
CA TYR A 17 11.48 -3.87 10.25
C TYR A 17 11.51 -2.35 10.37
N TYR A 18 10.62 -1.66 9.65
CA TYR A 18 10.59 -0.20 9.59
C TYR A 18 9.20 0.34 9.97
N PRO A 19 9.02 0.84 11.22
CA PRO A 19 7.76 1.41 11.67
C PRO A 19 7.48 2.75 10.98
N ALA A 20 6.21 3.06 10.76
CA ALA A 20 5.82 4.36 10.24
C ALA A 20 6.22 5.49 11.22
N PRO A 21 6.62 6.67 10.73
CA PRO A 21 6.95 7.81 11.59
C PRO A 21 5.81 8.14 12.55
N TYR A 22 6.14 8.42 13.80
CA TYR A 22 5.22 8.77 14.89
C TYR A 22 4.20 7.68 15.27
N LEU A 23 4.37 6.45 14.78
CA LEU A 23 3.53 5.32 15.18
C LEU A 23 3.79 4.96 16.65
N THR A 24 2.73 4.97 17.44
CA THR A 24 2.73 4.54 18.84
C THR A 24 1.57 3.58 19.06
N ASN A 25 1.58 2.84 20.17
CA ASN A 25 0.47 1.93 20.48
C ASN A 25 -0.87 2.65 20.67
N ASP A 26 -0.82 3.92 21.09
CA ASP A 26 -2.00 4.73 21.39
C ASP A 26 -2.65 5.35 20.14
N ASN A 27 -1.96 5.36 19.00
CA ASN A 27 -2.43 6.02 17.77
C ASN A 27 -2.55 5.06 16.57
N LEU A 28 -2.54 3.74 16.81
CA LEU A 28 -2.59 2.69 15.78
C LEU A 28 -3.80 2.79 14.82
N GLU A 29 -4.87 3.44 15.25
CA GLU A 29 -6.12 3.63 14.49
C GLU A 29 -5.97 4.59 13.30
N TYR A 30 -5.04 5.55 13.38
CA TYR A 30 -4.79 6.52 12.30
C TYR A 30 -3.95 5.92 11.16
N TYR A 31 -3.31 4.78 11.39
CA TYR A 31 -2.41 4.13 10.44
C TYR A 31 -3.12 2.95 9.75
N ALA A 32 -4.08 3.29 8.90
CA ALA A 32 -4.69 2.33 7.98
C ALA A 32 -3.77 2.09 6.77
N ASP A 33 -3.59 0.84 6.37
CA ASP A 33 -2.81 0.51 5.18
C ASP A 33 -3.54 1.00 3.90
N ALA A 34 -2.79 1.17 2.81
CA ALA A 34 -3.35 1.71 1.56
C ALA A 34 -4.45 0.82 0.93
N TYR A 35 -4.46 -0.49 1.23
CA TYR A 35 -5.47 -1.43 0.77
C TYR A 35 -6.79 -1.29 1.54
N GLU A 36 -6.73 -0.89 2.81
CA GLU A 36 -7.90 -0.58 3.62
C GLU A 36 -8.42 0.85 3.40
N VAL A 37 -7.53 1.81 3.11
CA VAL A 37 -7.93 3.18 2.70
C VAL A 37 -8.73 3.15 1.39
N GLY A 38 -8.29 2.32 0.45
CA GLY A 38 -8.96 2.09 -0.83
C GLY A 38 -8.72 3.18 -1.88
N PRO A 39 -9.01 2.88 -3.16
CA PRO A 39 -8.63 3.73 -4.29
C PRO A 39 -9.36 5.07 -4.31
N GLU A 40 -10.62 5.14 -3.88
CA GLU A 40 -11.43 6.37 -3.96
C GLU A 40 -10.84 7.52 -3.15
N LYS A 41 -10.47 7.26 -1.89
CA LYS A 41 -9.86 8.27 -1.02
C LYS A 41 -8.49 8.72 -1.54
N ILE A 42 -7.69 7.78 -2.06
CA ILE A 42 -6.38 8.08 -2.65
C ILE A 42 -6.55 8.99 -3.89
N ILE A 43 -7.49 8.65 -4.77
CA ILE A 43 -7.82 9.47 -5.96
C ILE A 43 -8.25 10.88 -5.53
N ALA A 44 -9.13 11.00 -4.54
CA ALA A 44 -9.60 12.30 -4.06
C ALA A 44 -8.46 13.19 -3.55
N THR A 45 -7.54 12.62 -2.76
CA THR A 45 -6.35 13.35 -2.27
C THR A 45 -5.47 13.83 -3.42
N TYR A 46 -5.20 12.98 -4.41
CA TYR A 46 -4.39 13.36 -5.55
C TYR A 46 -5.10 14.38 -6.45
N ALA A 47 -6.42 14.30 -6.59
CA ALA A 47 -7.20 15.26 -7.37
C ALA A 47 -7.12 16.65 -6.76
N ALA A 48 -7.22 16.77 -5.43
CA ALA A 48 -7.03 18.03 -4.71
C ALA A 48 -5.63 18.60 -4.95
N ALA A 49 -4.58 17.77 -4.89
CA ALA A 49 -3.21 18.21 -5.16
C ALA A 49 -2.97 18.59 -6.63
N THR A 50 -3.60 17.88 -7.58
CA THR A 50 -3.40 18.05 -9.02
C THR A 50 -3.75 19.45 -9.52
N GLN A 51 -4.64 20.16 -8.82
CA GLN A 51 -4.98 21.57 -9.11
C GLN A 51 -3.78 22.52 -8.97
N HIS A 52 -2.76 22.11 -8.21
CA HIS A 52 -1.60 22.94 -7.85
C HIS A 52 -0.27 22.42 -8.39
N VAL A 53 -0.26 21.21 -8.98
CA VAL A 53 0.93 20.61 -9.61
C VAL A 53 0.82 20.80 -11.12
N ASP A 54 1.73 21.57 -11.69
CA ASP A 54 1.79 21.88 -13.12
C ASP A 54 2.04 20.62 -13.98
N GLN A 55 2.91 19.73 -13.51
CA GLN A 55 3.25 18.45 -14.18
C GLN A 55 2.32 17.31 -13.76
N GLY A 56 2.81 16.29 -13.05
CA GLY A 56 2.04 15.12 -12.65
C GLY A 56 2.57 14.48 -11.36
N LEU A 57 1.80 13.55 -10.82
CA LEU A 57 2.10 12.85 -9.57
C LEU A 57 2.02 11.33 -9.82
N SER A 58 2.97 10.56 -9.30
CA SER A 58 3.00 9.10 -9.45
C SER A 58 1.92 8.42 -8.61
N LEU A 59 0.69 8.36 -9.12
CA LEU A 59 -0.44 7.75 -8.44
C LEU A 59 -0.41 6.22 -8.54
N THR A 60 -0.31 5.52 -7.42
CA THR A 60 -0.52 4.07 -7.34
C THR A 60 -1.87 3.76 -6.68
N LEU A 61 -2.65 2.88 -7.29
CA LEU A 61 -3.92 2.39 -6.73
C LEU A 61 -3.72 1.00 -6.12
N PHE A 62 -4.21 0.81 -4.91
CA PHE A 62 -4.03 -0.41 -4.14
C PHE A 62 -5.35 -1.18 -4.05
N PHE A 63 -5.31 -2.46 -4.43
CA PHE A 63 -6.49 -3.33 -4.46
C PHE A 63 -6.23 -4.63 -3.69
N LYS A 64 -7.28 -5.13 -3.03
CA LYS A 64 -7.27 -6.48 -2.46
C LYS A 64 -7.20 -7.52 -3.60
N ASP A 65 -6.73 -8.72 -3.29
CA ASP A 65 -6.68 -9.87 -4.20
C ASP A 65 -8.06 -10.29 -4.72
N THR A 66 -9.13 -9.95 -4.01
CA THR A 66 -10.51 -10.17 -4.43
C THR A 66 -11.04 -9.15 -5.45
N ALA A 67 -10.25 -8.14 -5.84
CA ALA A 67 -10.70 -7.11 -6.78
C ALA A 67 -10.84 -7.66 -8.19
N THR A 68 -11.94 -7.31 -8.87
CA THR A 68 -12.17 -7.70 -10.25
C THR A 68 -11.55 -6.69 -11.22
N THR A 69 -11.34 -7.10 -12.47
CA THR A 69 -10.95 -6.18 -13.56
C THR A 69 -11.94 -5.03 -13.74
N ARG A 70 -13.23 -5.26 -13.44
CA ARG A 70 -14.27 -4.23 -13.48
C ARG A 70 -14.08 -3.19 -12.37
N ASP A 71 -13.66 -3.61 -11.19
CA ASP A 71 -13.40 -2.68 -10.07
C ASP A 71 -12.20 -1.79 -10.37
N ILE A 72 -11.16 -2.36 -10.96
CA ILE A 72 -9.99 -1.61 -11.45
C ILE A 72 -10.42 -0.58 -12.50
N ASN A 73 -11.23 -1.00 -13.49
CA ASN A 73 -11.68 -0.11 -14.55
C ASN A 73 -12.56 1.04 -14.01
N LYS A 74 -13.45 0.77 -13.05
CA LYS A 74 -14.23 1.82 -12.37
C LYS A 74 -13.33 2.84 -11.67
N ALA A 75 -12.28 2.39 -11.00
CA ALA A 75 -11.34 3.30 -10.34
C ALA A 75 -10.57 4.16 -11.35
N GLN A 76 -10.14 3.59 -12.48
CA GLN A 76 -9.50 4.35 -13.57
C GLN A 76 -10.44 5.41 -14.15
N ILE A 77 -11.71 5.06 -14.41
CA ILE A 77 -12.72 6.02 -14.89
C ILE A 77 -12.96 7.11 -13.84
N THR A 78 -13.00 6.76 -12.55
CA THR A 78 -13.17 7.72 -11.46
C THR A 78 -11.99 8.69 -11.39
N ALA A 79 -10.76 8.19 -11.49
CA ALA A 79 -9.56 9.02 -11.54
C ALA A 79 -9.58 9.97 -12.75
N TRP A 80 -9.94 9.46 -13.93
CA TRP A 80 -10.08 10.27 -15.14
C TRP A 80 -11.11 11.40 -14.96
N LYS A 81 -12.31 11.06 -14.45
CA LYS A 81 -13.36 12.05 -14.16
C LYS A 81 -12.93 13.10 -13.12
N ALA A 82 -12.07 12.73 -12.17
CA ALA A 82 -11.54 13.61 -11.15
C ALA A 82 -10.37 14.50 -11.64
N GLY A 83 -9.96 14.38 -12.90
CA GLY A 83 -8.89 15.20 -13.48
C GLY A 83 -7.48 14.71 -13.17
N ILE A 84 -7.32 13.45 -12.72
CA ILE A 84 -6.00 12.85 -12.53
C ILE A 84 -5.26 12.76 -13.87
N LYS A 85 -4.02 13.25 -13.88
CA LYS A 85 -3.19 13.32 -15.10
C LYS A 85 -2.58 11.99 -15.50
N THR A 86 -2.09 11.20 -14.53
CA THR A 86 -1.45 9.90 -14.78
C THR A 86 -1.74 8.91 -13.65
N ILE A 87 -1.75 7.62 -13.99
CA ILE A 87 -1.72 6.50 -13.04
C ILE A 87 -0.42 5.75 -13.30
N TYR A 88 0.35 5.50 -12.25
CA TYR A 88 1.64 4.81 -12.32
C TYR A 88 1.49 3.29 -12.24
N TYR A 89 0.90 2.79 -11.15
CA TYR A 89 0.68 1.35 -10.96
C TYR A 89 -0.70 1.04 -10.41
N ILE A 90 -1.16 -0.17 -10.71
CA ILE A 90 -2.23 -0.85 -10.00
C ILE A 90 -1.58 -1.99 -9.24
N ARG A 91 -1.58 -1.89 -7.91
CA ARG A 91 -0.95 -2.89 -7.04
C ARG A 91 -2.02 -3.75 -6.38
N ILE A 92 -2.06 -5.02 -6.77
CA ILE A 92 -2.91 -6.02 -6.12
C ILE A 92 -2.15 -6.59 -4.92
N ARG A 93 -2.84 -6.78 -3.79
CA ARG A 93 -2.26 -7.38 -2.59
C ARG A 93 -1.81 -8.79 -2.95
N GLN A 94 -0.50 -9.03 -2.89
CA GLN A 94 0.01 -10.38 -2.97
C GLN A 94 -0.09 -11.00 -1.57
N MET A 95 -0.65 -12.21 -1.49
CA MET A 95 -0.46 -13.02 -0.30
C MET A 95 1.04 -13.25 -0.11
N ALA A 96 1.50 -13.27 1.14
CA ALA A 96 2.85 -13.75 1.41
C ALA A 96 2.97 -15.15 0.81
N LEU A 97 4.00 -15.40 -0.01
CA LEU A 97 4.23 -16.71 -0.61
C LEU A 97 4.25 -17.75 0.51
N GLU A 98 3.31 -18.71 0.49
CA GLU A 98 3.37 -19.90 1.33
C GLU A 98 4.76 -20.55 1.13
N GLY A 99 5.49 -20.76 2.23
CA GLY A 99 6.89 -21.24 2.20
C GLY A 99 7.97 -20.18 2.36
N THR A 100 7.61 -18.90 2.57
CA THR A 100 8.56 -17.87 3.07
C THR A 100 8.47 -17.63 4.58
N GLU A 101 7.61 -18.37 5.26
CA GLU A 101 7.65 -18.49 6.72
C GLU A 101 8.86 -19.35 7.08
N VAL A 102 9.79 -18.78 7.85
CA VAL A 102 10.87 -19.57 8.43
C VAL A 102 10.22 -20.44 9.51
N SER A 103 9.96 -21.69 9.15
CA SER A 103 9.54 -22.75 10.07
C SER A 103 10.71 -23.31 10.89
N ASP A 104 11.81 -22.58 11.02
CA ASP A 104 12.97 -22.96 11.84
C ASP A 104 13.71 -21.73 12.38
N CYS A 105 13.26 -21.22 13.52
CA CYS A 105 14.18 -20.75 14.55
C CYS A 105 13.54 -20.84 15.93
N VAL A 106 13.57 -22.04 16.49
CA VAL A 106 13.14 -22.34 17.86
C VAL A 106 14.26 -22.03 18.87
N SER A 107 15.36 -21.32 18.52
CA SER A 107 16.56 -21.34 19.39
C SER A 107 17.41 -20.06 19.55
N CYS A 108 17.09 -18.90 18.99
CA CYS A 108 17.98 -17.73 19.15
C CYS A 108 17.30 -16.48 19.71
N MET A 109 16.48 -16.67 20.74
CA MET A 109 16.30 -15.65 21.79
C MET A 109 17.34 -15.90 22.88
N LEU A 110 18.45 -15.16 22.84
CA LEU A 110 19.28 -14.74 23.98
C LEU A 110 19.99 -13.45 23.60
#